data_AF-A0A497HXE3-F1
#
_entry.id   AF-A0A497HXE3-F1
#
_cell.length_a   1.000
_cell.length_b   1.000
_cell.length_c   1.000
_cell.angle_alpha   90.00
_cell.angle_beta   90.00
_cell.angle_gamma   90.00
#
_symmetry.space_group_name_H-M   'P 1'
#
loop_
_entity.id
_entity.type
_entity.pdbx_description
1 polymer ?
#
loop_
_entity_poly.entity_id
_entity_poly.type
_entity_poly.pdbx_seq_one_letter_code
_entity_poly.pdbx_strand_id
1 'polypeptide(L)'
;DIFSKIGKGNLASFFLGCLSVFGAIILEIAVGVLMYFFLNSNIGFAVFLLSIVFIEEYLKYLAMLPNKTKFSGVFVGLGFGFFENLLSGFVLFAMLFPMEMIFFRIIPLLIHMTSSGILGYFRYKKKTRLGFIIAFIIHLIYNTIVLVSI
;
A
#
# COMPACT_ATOMS: atom_id res chain seq x y z
N ASP A 1 6.95 -4.18 31.40
CA ASP A 1 6.13 -5.09 30.59
C ASP A 1 6.52 -5.01 29.12
N ILE A 2 7.21 -6.04 28.60
CA ILE A 2 7.74 -6.07 27.23
C ILE A 2 6.59 -6.20 26.22
N PHE A 3 5.52 -6.90 26.60
CA PHE A 3 4.34 -7.10 25.76
C PHE A 3 3.57 -5.80 25.53
N SER A 4 3.48 -4.92 26.54
CA SER A 4 2.84 -3.61 26.36
C SER A 4 3.61 -2.69 25.42
N LYS A 5 4.96 -2.78 25.39
CA LYS A 5 5.81 -2.04 24.43
C LYS A 5 5.65 -2.56 23.00
N ILE A 6 5.56 -3.88 22.81
CA ILE A 6 5.32 -4.49 21.49
C ILE A 6 3.92 -4.13 20.97
N GLY A 7 2.90 -4.19 21.84
CA GLY A 7 1.53 -3.80 21.49
C GLY A 7 1.42 -2.33 21.06
N LYS A 8 2.02 -1.41 21.83
CA LYS A 8 2.07 0.03 21.49
C LYS A 8 2.82 0.30 20.17
N GLY A 9 3.94 -0.40 19.94
CA GLY A 9 4.71 -0.25 18.70
C GLY A 9 3.94 -0.71 17.46
N ASN A 10 3.20 -1.81 17.55
CA ASN A 10 2.38 -2.32 16.46
C ASN A 10 1.16 -1.44 16.19
N LEU A 11 0.51 -0.91 17.24
CA LEU A 11 -0.57 0.06 17.10
C LEU A 11 -0.10 1.36 16.43
N ALA A 12 1.07 1.88 16.82
CA ALA A 12 1.67 3.04 16.16
C ALA A 12 1.98 2.76 14.68
N SER A 13 2.42 1.53 14.35
CA SER A 13 2.67 1.11 12.97
C SER A 13 1.39 1.12 12.13
N PHE A 14 0.26 0.69 12.70
CA PHE A 14 -1.05 0.78 12.05
C PHE A 14 -1.41 2.23 11.72
N PHE A 15 -1.32 3.15 12.69
CA PHE A 15 -1.64 4.57 12.45
C PHE A 15 -0.70 5.25 11.47
N LEU A 16 0.59 4.91 11.47
CA LEU A 16 1.54 5.38 10.47
C LEU A 16 1.19 4.85 9.07
N GLY A 17 0.70 3.61 8.97
CA GLY A 17 0.14 3.05 7.74
C GLY A 17 -1.06 3.87 7.23
N CYS A 18 -2.01 4.22 8.10
CA CYS A 18 -3.12 5.10 7.73
C CYS A 18 -2.63 6.47 7.25
N LEU A 19 -1.66 7.07 7.96
CA LEU A 19 -1.12 8.38 7.59
C LEU A 19 -0.40 8.36 6.23
N SER A 20 0.31 7.26 5.91
CA SER A 20 1.00 7.13 4.63
C SER A 20 0.07 7.13 3.42
N VAL A 21 -1.22 6.78 3.58
CA VAL A 21 -2.21 6.87 2.48
C VAL A 21 -2.35 8.30 1.98
N PHE A 22 -2.40 9.29 2.87
CA PHE A 22 -2.47 10.70 2.46
C PHE A 22 -1.23 11.14 1.68
N GLY A 23 -0.05 10.70 2.13
CA GLY A 23 1.19 10.95 1.41
C GLY A 23 1.19 10.31 0.03
N ALA A 24 0.65 9.08 -0.08
CA ALA A 24 0.55 8.35 -1.33
C ALA A 24 -0.34 9.09 -2.32
N ILE A 25 -1.57 9.44 -1.91
CA ILE A 25 -2.52 10.19 -2.74
C ILE A 25 -1.93 11.50 -3.26
N ILE A 26 -1.27 12.29 -2.41
CA ILE A 26 -0.68 13.57 -2.82
C ILE A 26 0.40 13.34 -3.90
N LEU A 27 1.27 12.36 -3.70
CA LEU A 27 2.36 12.05 -4.62
C LEU A 27 1.83 11.42 -5.92
N GLU A 28 0.82 10.57 -5.86
CA GLU A 28 0.17 9.96 -7.02
C GLU A 28 -0.53 11.02 -7.88
N ILE A 29 -1.24 11.98 -7.27
CA ILE A 29 -1.82 13.11 -7.98
C ILE A 29 -0.72 13.94 -8.66
N ALA A 30 0.37 14.23 -7.93
CA ALA A 30 1.50 14.97 -8.49
C ALA A 30 2.12 14.25 -9.70
N VAL A 31 2.33 12.94 -9.60
CA VAL A 31 2.83 12.12 -10.72
C VAL A 31 1.82 12.09 -11.87
N GLY A 32 0.52 11.95 -11.58
CA GLY A 32 -0.54 11.97 -12.59
C GLY A 32 -0.59 13.28 -13.38
N VAL A 33 -0.43 14.42 -12.69
CA VAL A 33 -0.34 15.74 -13.34
C VAL A 33 0.90 15.85 -14.21
N LEU A 34 2.07 15.42 -13.72
CA LEU A 34 3.32 15.45 -14.48
C LEU A 34 3.27 14.54 -15.71
N MET A 35 2.60 13.39 -15.59
CA MET A 35 2.49 12.39 -16.64
C MET A 35 1.28 12.60 -17.57
N TYR A 36 0.43 13.60 -17.32
CA TYR A 36 -0.84 13.82 -18.02
C TYR A 36 -0.73 13.71 -19.55
N PHE A 37 0.29 14.32 -20.16
CA PHE A 37 0.51 14.29 -21.61
C PHE A 37 1.03 12.95 -22.15
N PHE A 38 1.59 12.10 -21.30
CA PHE A 38 2.16 10.80 -21.65
C PHE A 38 1.23 9.63 -21.35
N LEU A 39 0.17 9.84 -20.54
CA LEU A 39 -0.79 8.80 -20.15
C LEU A 39 -1.51 8.15 -21.35
N ASN A 40 -1.65 8.87 -22.46
CA ASN A 40 -2.26 8.34 -23.69
C ASN A 40 -1.37 7.35 -24.45
N SER A 41 -0.10 7.17 -24.03
CA SER A 41 0.79 6.16 -24.57
C SER A 41 0.86 4.94 -23.64
N ASN A 42 0.94 3.75 -24.22
CA ASN A 42 1.12 2.50 -23.44
C ASN A 42 2.33 2.57 -22.51
N ILE A 43 3.41 3.24 -22.95
CA ILE A 43 4.63 3.43 -22.17
C ILE A 43 4.39 4.36 -20.99
N GLY A 44 3.74 5.51 -21.20
CA GLY A 44 3.43 6.45 -20.14
C GLY A 44 2.46 5.88 -19.11
N PHE A 45 1.48 5.10 -19.54
CA PHE A 45 0.58 4.36 -18.65
C PHE A 45 1.33 3.33 -17.78
N ALA A 46 2.26 2.56 -18.38
CA ALA A 46 3.09 1.61 -17.63
C ALA A 46 3.99 2.31 -16.61
N VAL A 47 4.63 3.43 -16.98
CA VAL A 47 5.45 4.24 -16.06
C VAL A 47 4.61 4.81 -14.91
N PHE A 48 3.39 5.25 -15.20
CA PHE A 48 2.46 5.74 -14.19
C PHE A 48 2.12 4.64 -13.15
N LEU A 49 1.74 3.44 -13.61
CA LEU A 49 1.46 2.30 -12.71
C LEU A 49 2.67 1.91 -11.85
N LEU A 50 3.86 1.83 -12.46
CA LEU A 50 5.10 1.55 -11.74
C LEU A 50 5.38 2.61 -10.67
N SER A 51 5.08 3.88 -10.97
CA SER A 51 5.30 5.00 -10.05
C SER A 51 4.36 4.94 -8.85
N ILE A 52 3.06 4.65 -9.07
CA ILE A 52 2.08 4.48 -7.98
C ILE A 52 2.54 3.38 -7.02
N VAL A 53 2.78 2.18 -7.56
CA VAL A 53 3.21 1.02 -6.75
C VAL A 53 4.49 1.33 -5.98
N PHE A 54 5.43 2.05 -6.60
CA PHE A 54 6.68 2.44 -5.96
C PHE A 54 6.44 3.41 -4.80
N ILE A 55 5.63 4.44 -5.01
CA ILE A 55 5.28 5.44 -4.00
C ILE A 55 4.67 4.76 -2.78
N GLU A 56 3.67 3.90 -3.00
CA GLU A 56 2.97 3.21 -1.93
C GLU A 56 3.91 2.30 -1.12
N GLU A 57 4.67 1.43 -1.78
CA GLU A 57 5.62 0.55 -1.09
C GLU A 57 6.70 1.34 -0.34
N TYR A 58 7.15 2.46 -0.91
CA TYR A 58 8.17 3.29 -0.28
C TYR A 58 7.63 4.02 0.96
N LEU A 59 6.42 4.57 0.90
CA LEU A 59 5.80 5.21 2.07
C LEU A 59 5.50 4.20 3.17
N LYS A 60 5.01 3.00 2.82
CA LYS A 60 4.84 1.91 3.78
C LYS A 60 6.19 1.52 4.41
N TYR A 61 7.26 1.44 3.63
CA TYR A 61 8.60 1.22 4.17
C TYR A 61 9.01 2.28 5.19
N LEU A 62 8.79 3.56 4.90
CA LEU A 62 9.08 4.66 5.83
C LEU A 62 8.25 4.55 7.11
N ALA A 63 6.96 4.23 7.00
CA ALA A 63 6.07 3.99 8.13
C ALA A 63 6.51 2.81 9.03
N MET A 64 7.24 1.83 8.47
CA MET A 64 7.79 0.71 9.25
C MET A 64 9.04 1.08 10.05
N LEU A 65 9.80 2.11 9.65
CA LEU A 65 11.11 2.42 10.24
C LEU A 65 11.10 2.55 11.79
N PRO A 66 10.11 3.21 12.42
CA PRO A 66 10.08 3.39 13.87
C PRO A 66 9.93 2.08 14.66
N ASN A 67 9.28 1.06 14.08
CA ASN A 67 9.02 -0.21 14.75
C ASN A 67 9.90 -1.33 14.18
N LYS A 68 10.86 -1.84 14.96
CA LYS A 68 11.82 -2.86 14.51
C LYS A 68 11.29 -4.30 14.60
N THR A 69 10.03 -4.52 14.98
CA THR A 69 9.49 -5.88 15.06
C THR A 69 9.33 -6.50 13.66
N LYS A 70 9.45 -7.83 13.58
CA LYS A 70 9.22 -8.59 12.34
C LYS A 70 7.79 -8.45 11.79
N PHE A 71 6.84 -8.08 12.65
CA PHE A 71 5.43 -7.92 12.30
C PHE A 71 5.05 -6.48 11.96
N SER A 72 5.93 -5.50 12.17
CA SER A 72 5.67 -4.08 11.89
C SER A 72 5.05 -3.87 10.50
N GLY A 73 5.58 -4.56 9.49
CA GLY A 73 5.06 -4.50 8.12
C GLY A 73 3.62 -4.96 7.96
N VAL A 74 3.19 -6.01 8.68
CA VAL A 74 1.79 -6.48 8.62
C VAL A 74 0.84 -5.40 9.17
N PHE A 75 1.22 -4.73 10.26
CA PHE A 75 0.40 -3.66 10.85
C PHE A 75 0.38 -2.39 10.01
N VAL A 76 1.51 -2.00 9.41
CA VAL A 76 1.55 -0.90 8.44
C VAL A 76 0.65 -1.22 7.24
N GLY A 77 0.78 -2.42 6.66
CA GLY A 77 -0.04 -2.84 5.51
C GLY A 77 -1.53 -2.92 5.84
N LEU A 78 -1.87 -3.39 7.04
CA LEU A 78 -3.25 -3.39 7.55
C LEU A 78 -3.80 -1.97 7.67
N GLY A 79 -3.04 -1.04 8.25
CA GLY A 79 -3.46 0.37 8.39
C GLY A 79 -3.63 1.06 7.04
N PHE A 80 -2.66 0.86 6.14
CA PHE A 80 -2.69 1.41 4.79
C PHE A 80 -3.93 0.91 4.02
N GLY A 81 -4.06 -0.41 3.85
CA GLY A 81 -5.15 -0.98 3.07
C GLY A 81 -6.52 -0.80 3.72
N PHE A 82 -6.60 -0.73 5.06
CA PHE A 82 -7.88 -0.44 5.74
C PHE A 82 -8.34 0.99 5.42
N PHE A 83 -7.42 1.96 5.52
CA PHE A 83 -7.77 3.36 5.36
C PHE A 83 -8.00 3.75 3.89
N GLU A 84 -7.23 3.18 2.99
CA GLU A 84 -7.47 3.29 1.55
C GLU A 84 -8.85 2.75 1.16
N ASN A 85 -9.23 1.57 1.67
CA ASN A 85 -10.57 1.02 1.46
C ASN A 85 -11.68 1.86 2.09
N LEU A 86 -11.41 2.51 3.22
CA LEU A 86 -12.35 3.44 3.85
C LEU A 86 -12.56 4.66 2.94
N LEU A 87 -11.50 5.20 2.37
CA LEU A 87 -11.55 6.36 1.49
C LEU A 87 -12.23 6.03 0.15
N SER A 88 -11.82 4.93 -0.50
CA SER A 88 -12.46 4.46 -1.73
C SER A 88 -13.93 4.11 -1.48
N GLY A 89 -14.24 3.55 -0.31
CA GLY A 89 -15.60 3.24 0.09
C GLY A 89 -16.46 4.47 0.38
N PHE A 90 -15.89 5.56 0.89
CA PHE A 90 -16.57 6.84 1.04
C PHE A 90 -16.91 7.45 -0.32
N VAL A 91 -16.00 7.36 -1.29
CA VAL A 91 -16.22 7.81 -2.67
C VAL A 91 -17.30 6.97 -3.36
N LEU A 92 -17.27 5.64 -3.21
CA LEU A 92 -18.22 4.72 -3.83
C LEU A 92 -19.61 4.69 -3.17
N PHE A 93 -19.70 4.93 -1.85
CA PHE A 93 -20.99 5.05 -1.17
C PHE A 93 -21.80 6.26 -1.69
N ALA A 94 -21.14 7.32 -2.13
CA ALA A 94 -21.77 8.41 -2.86
C ALA A 94 -22.27 8.02 -4.27
N MET A 95 -21.82 6.87 -4.81
CA MET A 95 -22.11 6.41 -6.19
C MET A 95 -23.04 5.17 -6.29
N LEU A 96 -23.63 4.67 -5.20
CA LEU A 96 -24.78 3.73 -5.21
C LEU A 96 -24.57 2.30 -5.80
N PHE A 97 -23.41 1.65 -5.64
CA PHE A 97 -23.20 0.24 -6.06
C PHE A 97 -22.72 -0.70 -4.92
N PRO A 98 -23.62 -1.49 -4.27
CA PRO A 98 -23.28 -2.15 -3.01
C PRO A 98 -22.70 -3.59 -3.08
N MET A 99 -22.90 -4.36 -4.15
CA MET A 99 -22.69 -5.83 -4.12
C MET A 99 -21.35 -6.33 -4.69
N GLU A 100 -20.68 -5.60 -5.59
CA GLU A 100 -19.34 -6.00 -6.08
C GLU A 100 -18.21 -5.63 -5.10
N MET A 101 -18.55 -4.89 -4.04
CA MET A 101 -17.57 -4.18 -3.19
C MET A 101 -16.72 -5.09 -2.29
N ILE A 102 -17.10 -6.34 -2.01
CA ILE A 102 -16.34 -7.18 -1.06
C ILE A 102 -15.03 -7.67 -1.67
N PHE A 103 -15.07 -8.21 -2.90
CA PHE A 103 -13.86 -8.68 -3.60
C PHE A 103 -12.92 -7.51 -3.91
N PHE A 104 -13.48 -6.38 -4.37
CA PHE A 104 -12.72 -5.16 -4.65
C PHE A 104 -12.16 -4.46 -3.39
N ARG A 105 -12.54 -4.85 -2.17
CA ARG A 105 -12.02 -4.24 -0.92
C ARG A 105 -11.15 -5.16 -0.09
N ILE A 106 -11.55 -6.43 0.05
CA ILE A 106 -10.78 -7.40 0.85
C ILE A 106 -9.47 -7.75 0.15
N ILE A 107 -9.49 -7.93 -1.18
CA ILE A 107 -8.28 -8.35 -1.89
C ILE A 107 -7.19 -7.26 -1.85
N PRO A 108 -7.46 -5.97 -2.12
CA PRO A 108 -6.45 -4.93 -1.92
C PRO A 108 -5.89 -4.93 -0.50
N LEU A 109 -6.77 -5.00 0.52
CA LEU A 109 -6.35 -5.05 1.93
C LEU A 109 -5.34 -6.17 2.20
N LEU A 110 -5.65 -7.38 1.76
CA LEU A 110 -4.78 -8.56 1.94
C LEU A 110 -3.44 -8.36 1.24
N ILE A 111 -3.40 -7.58 0.17
CA ILE A 111 -2.20 -7.34 -0.61
C ILE A 111 -1.33 -6.27 -0.01
N HIS A 112 -1.90 -5.18 0.53
CA HIS A 112 -1.12 -4.24 1.35
C HIS A 112 -0.56 -4.96 2.57
N MET A 113 -1.32 -5.85 3.23
CA MET A 113 -0.82 -6.66 4.35
C MET A 113 0.31 -7.61 3.94
N THR A 114 0.17 -8.29 2.80
CA THR A 114 1.12 -9.32 2.34
C THR A 114 2.42 -8.69 1.84
N SER A 115 2.34 -7.72 0.92
CA SER A 115 3.50 -6.95 0.42
C SER A 115 4.29 -6.33 1.58
N SER A 116 3.58 -5.63 2.46
CA SER A 116 4.18 -4.96 3.62
C SER A 116 4.72 -5.94 4.64
N GLY A 117 4.03 -7.06 4.87
CA GLY A 117 4.47 -8.13 5.75
C GLY A 117 5.79 -8.75 5.29
N ILE A 118 5.93 -9.02 3.99
CA ILE A 118 7.17 -9.49 3.36
C ILE A 118 8.26 -8.45 3.55
N LEU A 119 8.00 -7.18 3.22
CA LEU A 119 8.96 -6.10 3.39
C LEU A 119 9.42 -5.97 4.86
N GLY A 120 8.49 -6.01 5.80
CA GLY A 120 8.76 -5.98 7.24
C GLY A 120 9.63 -7.15 7.71
N TYR A 121 9.35 -8.36 7.22
CA TYR A 121 10.14 -9.55 7.53
C TYR A 121 11.58 -9.45 7.00
N PHE A 122 11.75 -9.09 5.73
CA PHE A 122 13.07 -8.95 5.12
C PHE A 122 13.86 -7.77 5.70
N ARG A 123 13.19 -6.68 6.07
CA ARG A 123 13.79 -5.57 6.84
C ARG A 123 14.32 -6.06 8.18
N TYR A 124 13.54 -6.84 8.93
CA TYR A 124 13.98 -7.44 10.20
C TYR A 124 15.22 -8.33 10.01
N LYS A 125 15.32 -9.04 8.88
CA LYS A 125 16.49 -9.83 8.46
C LYS A 125 17.64 -9.00 7.86
N LYS A 126 17.56 -7.66 7.87
CA LYS A 126 18.53 -6.73 7.24
C LYS A 126 18.72 -6.94 5.73
N LYS A 127 17.72 -7.52 5.06
CA LYS A 127 17.66 -7.77 3.60
C LYS A 127 16.62 -6.86 2.93
N THR A 128 16.53 -5.61 3.38
CA THR A 128 15.47 -4.66 2.98
C THR A 128 15.34 -4.50 1.47
N ARG A 129 16.44 -4.40 0.72
CA ARG A 129 16.41 -4.25 -0.75
C ARG A 129 15.66 -5.40 -1.43
N LEU A 130 15.98 -6.64 -1.03
CA LEU A 130 15.30 -7.83 -1.54
C LEU A 130 13.83 -7.83 -1.14
N GLY A 131 13.53 -7.50 0.12
CA GLY A 131 12.15 -7.38 0.59
C GLY A 131 11.33 -6.37 -0.20
N PHE A 132 11.92 -5.22 -0.53
CA PHE A 132 11.29 -4.16 -1.29
C PHE A 132 11.00 -4.60 -2.73
N ILE A 133 11.96 -5.24 -3.39
CA ILE A 133 11.77 -5.77 -4.75
C ILE A 133 10.63 -6.80 -4.78
N ILE A 134 10.60 -7.72 -3.81
CA ILE A 134 9.55 -8.75 -3.75
C ILE A 134 8.17 -8.10 -3.49
N ALA A 135 8.09 -7.18 -2.52
CA ALA A 135 6.86 -6.47 -2.20
C ALA A 135 6.33 -5.68 -3.41
N PHE A 136 7.21 -4.97 -4.10
CA PHE A 136 6.91 -4.21 -5.31
C PHE A 136 6.37 -5.10 -6.43
N ILE A 137 7.02 -6.24 -6.71
CA ILE A 137 6.56 -7.17 -7.76
C ILE A 137 5.18 -7.74 -7.43
N ILE A 138 4.95 -8.17 -6.17
CA ILE A 138 3.66 -8.71 -5.74
C ILE A 138 2.54 -7.69 -5.93
N HIS A 139 2.79 -6.45 -5.52
CA HIS A 139 1.81 -5.38 -5.63
C HIS A 139 1.56 -4.99 -7.10
N LEU A 140 2.61 -4.90 -7.92
CA LEU A 140 2.47 -4.61 -9.34
C LEU A 140 1.67 -5.68 -10.10
N ILE A 141 1.95 -6.96 -9.85
CA ILE A 141 1.21 -8.07 -10.45
C ILE A 141 -0.28 -7.95 -10.09
N TYR A 142 -0.58 -7.62 -8.84
CA TYR A 142 -1.95 -7.47 -8.42
C TYR A 142 -2.67 -6.31 -9.10
N ASN A 143 -2.08 -5.12 -9.10
CA ASN A 143 -2.70 -3.96 -9.74
C ASN A 143 -2.94 -4.22 -11.23
N THR A 144 -2.03 -4.96 -11.89
CA THR A 144 -2.22 -5.39 -13.28
C THR A 144 -3.40 -6.35 -13.42
N ILE A 145 -3.54 -7.35 -12.54
CA ILE A 145 -4.67 -8.30 -12.56
C ILE A 145 -6.01 -7.57 -12.37
N VAL A 146 -6.10 -6.68 -11.39
CA VAL A 146 -7.31 -5.89 -11.13
C VAL A 146 -7.66 -5.03 -12.34
N LEU A 147 -6.67 -4.34 -12.91
CA LEU A 147 -6.88 -3.48 -14.07
C LEU A 147 -7.38 -4.24 -15.30
N VAL A 148 -6.88 -5.46 -15.54
CA VAL A 148 -7.30 -6.30 -16.69
C VAL A 148 -8.65 -7.00 -16.43
N SER A 149 -9.10 -7.04 -15.19
CA SER A 149 -10.37 -7.69 -14.81
C SER A 149 -11.58 -6.73 -14.82
N ILE A 150 -11.35 -5.43 -15.09
CA ILE A 150 -12.36 -4.37 -15.25
C ILE A 150 -12.53 -4.09 -16.73
#